data_AF-W7BSU3-F1
#
_entry.id   AF-W7BSU3-F1
#
_cell.length_a   1.000
_cell.length_b   1.000
_cell.length_c   1.000
_cell.angle_alpha   90.00
_cell.angle_beta   90.00
_cell.angle_gamma   90.00
#
_symmetry.space_group_name_H-M   'P 1'
#
loop_
_entity.id
_entity.type
_entity.pdbx_description
1 polymer ?
#
loop_
_entity_poly.entity_id
_entity_poly.type
_entity_poly.pdbx_seq_one_letter_code
_entity_poly.pdbx_strand_id
1 'polypeptide(L)'
;MIVQCISNKKNKYITLDKCYPIFSGEYQLIDSESVFESYRIIDDMGNLSVYEATDFTVIHNDFSNYEIVAYNNINEFTHNDINYVNFYEDYYNDIPDAVVRLKKTAVRIYQSDCSKDELVKFICNETYSTDEKCFVLEAVSEKIVESDITTLILYFSEEKLSQDIELAEEFLCLLSKYKNENVYQYFLDYFSVHVGENTEIDQIISTYFDEYYL
;
A
#
# COMPACT_ATOMS: atom_id res chain seq x y z
N MET A 1 -8.33 7.81 -5.00
CA MET A 1 -7.93 9.10 -4.40
C MET A 1 -6.84 8.90 -3.34
N ILE A 2 -5.84 9.79 -3.29
CA ILE A 2 -4.72 9.76 -2.31
C ILE A 2 -4.49 11.15 -1.73
N VAL A 3 -4.25 11.22 -0.43
CA VAL A 3 -3.95 12.46 0.30
C VAL A 3 -2.62 12.37 1.03
N GLN A 4 -1.97 13.50 1.29
CA GLN A 4 -0.78 13.61 2.13
C GLN A 4 -1.11 14.35 3.41
N CYS A 5 -0.66 13.83 4.55
CA CYS A 5 -0.83 14.48 5.85
C CYS A 5 0.04 15.73 5.98
N ILE A 6 -0.57 16.86 6.31
CA ILE A 6 0.09 18.17 6.51
C ILE A 6 -0.06 18.69 7.95
N SER A 7 -0.94 18.07 8.74
CA SER A 7 -1.15 18.37 10.15
C SER A 7 -1.53 17.10 10.90
N ASN A 8 -0.93 16.90 12.07
CA ASN A 8 -1.29 15.83 13.01
C ASN A 8 -1.52 16.36 14.44
N LYS A 9 -1.82 17.67 14.56
CA LYS A 9 -1.93 18.35 15.86
C LYS A 9 -3.03 17.77 16.74
N LYS A 10 -4.12 17.33 16.12
CA LYS A 10 -5.28 16.75 16.80
C LYS A 10 -5.22 15.22 16.90
N ASN A 11 -4.52 14.57 15.97
CA ASN A 11 -4.53 13.12 15.78
C ASN A 11 -3.12 12.56 15.67
N LYS A 12 -2.68 11.77 16.65
CA LYS A 12 -1.31 11.23 16.69
C LYS A 12 -1.09 9.97 15.84
N TYR A 13 -2.15 9.43 15.25
CA TYR A 13 -2.11 8.20 14.46
C TYR A 13 -1.96 8.46 12.96
N ILE A 14 -1.63 9.70 12.59
CA ILE A 14 -1.22 10.07 11.24
C ILE A 14 0.15 10.76 11.29
N THR A 15 1.01 10.40 10.35
CA THR A 15 2.39 10.86 10.25
C THR A 15 2.47 11.97 9.22
N LEU A 16 3.13 13.08 9.57
CA LEU A 16 3.34 14.19 8.65
C LEU A 16 4.08 13.73 7.39
N ASP A 17 3.73 14.33 6.26
CA ASP A 17 4.28 14.07 4.92
C ASP A 17 4.03 12.64 4.37
N LYS A 18 3.37 11.76 5.13
CA LYS A 18 2.94 10.44 4.67
C LYS A 18 1.68 10.52 3.82
N CYS A 19 1.61 9.69 2.77
CA CYS A 19 0.47 9.60 1.87
C CYS A 19 -0.44 8.42 2.25
N TYR A 20 -1.76 8.65 2.18
CA TYR A 20 -2.79 7.70 2.56
C TYR A 20 -3.82 7.52 1.44
N PRO A 21 -4.20 6.27 1.11
CA PRO A 21 -5.32 6.00 0.21
C PRO A 21 -6.63 6.31 0.93
N ILE A 22 -7.56 6.98 0.23
CA ILE A 22 -8.87 7.31 0.76
C ILE A 22 -9.88 6.23 0.39
N PHE A 23 -10.54 5.64 1.38
CA PHE A 23 -11.55 4.60 1.16
C PHE A 23 -12.95 5.17 1.03
N SER A 24 -13.25 6.19 1.83
CA SER A 24 -14.50 6.95 1.76
C SER A 24 -14.32 8.34 2.36
N GLY A 25 -15.32 9.19 2.24
CA GLY A 25 -15.31 10.52 2.84
C GLY A 25 -16.55 11.33 2.50
N GLU A 26 -16.53 12.58 2.94
CA GLU A 26 -17.63 13.52 2.77
C GLU A 26 -17.13 14.82 2.15
N TYR A 27 -17.90 15.39 1.23
CA TYR A 27 -17.67 16.73 0.71
C TYR A 27 -18.97 17.47 0.40
N GLN A 28 -18.89 18.78 0.45
CA GLN A 28 -19.95 19.66 -0.03
C GLN A 28 -19.56 20.29 -1.36
N LEU A 29 -20.56 20.62 -2.18
CA LEU A 29 -20.36 21.45 -3.37
C LEU A 29 -20.69 22.90 -3.00
N ILE A 30 -19.66 23.73 -2.88
CA ILE A 30 -19.79 25.17 -2.63
C ILE A 30 -19.31 25.89 -3.89
N ASP A 31 -20.19 26.66 -4.52
CA ASP A 31 -19.89 27.38 -5.77
C ASP A 31 -19.32 26.49 -6.89
N SER A 32 -19.76 25.23 -6.95
CA SER A 32 -19.28 24.17 -7.87
C SER A 32 -17.88 23.62 -7.58
N GLU A 33 -17.29 23.98 -6.44
CA GLU A 33 -16.04 23.40 -5.94
C GLU A 33 -16.33 22.35 -4.86
N SER A 34 -15.62 21.22 -4.93
CA SER A 34 -15.67 20.20 -3.89
C SER A 34 -14.88 20.65 -2.67
N VAL A 35 -15.58 20.89 -1.57
CA VAL A 35 -14.99 21.20 -0.26
C VAL A 35 -15.10 19.95 0.61
N PHE A 36 -13.98 19.24 0.75
CA PHE A 36 -13.90 18.02 1.55
C PHE A 36 -13.99 18.33 3.04
N GLU A 37 -14.80 17.54 3.75
CA GLU A 37 -15.01 17.66 5.19
C GLU A 37 -14.23 16.59 5.94
N SER A 38 -14.30 15.35 5.46
CA SER A 38 -13.72 14.19 6.13
C SER A 38 -13.19 13.16 5.14
N TYR A 39 -12.19 12.41 5.60
CA TYR A 39 -11.61 11.28 4.89
C TYR A 39 -11.53 10.07 5.80
N ARG A 40 -11.85 8.89 5.27
CA ARG A 40 -11.63 7.60 5.92
C ARG A 40 -10.40 6.92 5.32
N ILE A 41 -9.41 6.67 6.16
CA ILE A 41 -8.11 6.07 5.81
C ILE A 41 -7.79 4.91 6.76
N ILE A 42 -6.86 4.05 6.36
CA ILE A 42 -6.13 3.20 7.30
C ILE A 42 -5.05 4.08 7.93
N ASP A 43 -5.11 4.25 9.25
CA ASP A 43 -4.15 5.06 9.99
C ASP A 43 -2.86 4.30 10.35
N ASP A 44 -1.90 4.98 10.97
CA ASP A 44 -0.60 4.39 11.31
C ASP A 44 -0.70 3.25 12.35
N MET A 45 -1.85 3.09 12.98
CA MET A 45 -2.16 1.96 13.88
C MET A 45 -2.91 0.83 13.18
N GLY A 46 -3.11 0.93 11.86
CA GLY A 46 -3.81 -0.06 11.04
C GLY A 46 -5.34 0.04 11.11
N ASN A 47 -5.91 1.07 11.75
CA ASN A 47 -7.36 1.19 11.91
C ASN A 47 -7.98 1.99 10.75
N LEU A 48 -9.11 1.50 10.25
CA LEU A 48 -9.95 2.26 9.33
C LEU A 48 -10.75 3.35 10.08
N SER A 49 -10.26 4.58 10.05
CA SER A 49 -10.74 5.69 10.88
C SER A 49 -11.06 6.93 10.04
N VAL A 50 -11.95 7.80 10.55
CA VAL A 50 -12.33 9.07 9.91
C VAL A 50 -11.50 10.21 10.48
N TYR A 51 -10.98 11.06 9.61
CA TYR A 51 -10.16 12.22 9.94
C TYR A 51 -10.70 13.47 9.25
N GLU A 52 -10.46 14.64 9.86
CA GLU A 52 -10.82 15.94 9.27
C GLU A 52 -9.99 16.16 8.00
N ALA A 53 -10.63 16.56 6.89
CA ALA A 53 -9.93 16.80 5.62
C ALA A 53 -8.87 17.93 5.73
N THR A 54 -9.00 18.82 6.72
CA THR A 54 -8.05 19.91 7.00
C THR A 54 -6.68 19.43 7.47
N ASP A 55 -6.55 18.18 7.92
CA ASP A 55 -5.28 17.58 8.28
C ASP A 55 -4.46 17.13 7.04
N PHE A 56 -5.03 17.21 5.83
CA PHE A 56 -4.43 16.67 4.61
C PHE A 56 -4.44 17.65 3.43
N THR A 57 -3.58 17.36 2.45
CA THR A 57 -3.67 17.90 1.09
C THR A 57 -3.96 16.77 0.11
N VAL A 58 -4.80 17.00 -0.90
CA VAL A 58 -5.07 16.01 -1.95
C VAL A 58 -3.89 15.97 -2.91
N ILE A 59 -3.33 14.78 -3.14
CA ILE A 59 -2.23 14.55 -4.09
C ILE A 59 -2.76 13.95 -5.39
N HIS A 60 -3.68 12.98 -5.28
CA HIS A 60 -4.38 12.38 -6.41
C HIS A 60 -5.88 12.43 -6.21
N ASN A 61 -6.59 13.00 -7.17
CA ASN A 61 -8.02 13.28 -7.09
C ASN A 61 -8.81 12.50 -8.15
N ASP A 62 -8.67 11.18 -8.18
CA ASP A 62 -9.47 10.30 -9.04
C ASP A 62 -10.66 9.68 -8.27
N PHE A 63 -11.87 9.93 -8.79
CA PHE A 63 -13.16 9.42 -8.31
C PHE A 63 -13.73 8.29 -9.19
N SER A 64 -13.02 7.88 -10.24
CA SER A 64 -13.53 6.92 -11.24
C SER A 64 -14.07 5.62 -10.63
N ASN A 65 -13.49 5.17 -9.52
CA ASN A 65 -13.87 3.95 -8.79
C ASN A 65 -14.62 4.20 -7.47
N TYR A 66 -15.27 5.34 -7.33
CA TYR A 66 -16.06 5.67 -6.14
C TYR A 66 -17.53 5.83 -6.49
N GLU A 67 -18.40 5.29 -5.64
CA GLU A 67 -19.82 5.58 -5.66
C GLU A 67 -20.07 6.83 -4.82
N ILE A 68 -20.94 7.71 -5.31
CA ILE A 68 -21.28 8.98 -4.67
C ILE A 68 -22.77 8.98 -4.34
N VAL A 69 -23.10 9.17 -3.07
CA VAL A 69 -24.47 9.27 -2.56
C VAL A 69 -24.66 10.67 -1.95
N ALA A 70 -25.66 11.41 -2.44
CA ALA A 70 -25.97 12.74 -1.95
C ALA A 70 -27.11 12.70 -0.93
N TYR A 71 -26.89 13.25 0.27
CA TYR A 71 -27.89 13.38 1.33
C TYR A 71 -27.72 14.71 2.08
N ASN A 72 -28.81 15.48 2.24
CA ASN A 72 -28.80 16.75 2.99
C ASN A 72 -27.66 17.73 2.62
N ASN A 73 -27.36 17.91 1.32
CA ASN A 73 -26.26 18.73 0.78
C ASN A 73 -24.84 18.23 1.08
N ILE A 74 -24.70 17.03 1.65
CA ILE A 74 -23.43 16.34 1.81
C ILE A 74 -23.36 15.24 0.74
N ASN A 75 -22.22 15.13 0.08
CA ASN A 75 -21.90 14.03 -0.81
C ASN A 75 -20.97 13.07 -0.07
N GLU A 76 -21.48 11.88 0.20
CA GLU A 76 -20.68 10.77 0.69
C GLU A 76 -20.10 10.03 -0.51
N PHE A 77 -18.80 9.75 -0.49
CA PHE A 77 -18.16 8.92 -1.51
C PHE A 77 -17.53 7.71 -0.85
N THR A 78 -17.67 6.53 -1.49
CA THR A 78 -17.08 5.27 -1.00
C THR A 78 -16.52 4.49 -2.18
N HIS A 79 -15.32 3.93 -2.04
CA HIS A 79 -14.70 3.14 -3.09
C HIS A 79 -15.55 1.89 -3.39
N ASN A 80 -15.80 1.62 -4.67
CA ASN A 80 -16.74 0.59 -5.14
C ASN A 80 -16.44 -0.79 -4.55
N ASP A 81 -15.16 -1.12 -4.33
CA ASP A 81 -14.75 -2.42 -3.78
C ASP A 81 -15.22 -2.68 -2.36
N ILE A 82 -15.46 -1.64 -1.57
CA ILE A 82 -15.95 -1.73 -0.19
C ILE A 82 -17.38 -1.22 -0.03
N ASN A 83 -18.01 -0.77 -1.14
CA ASN A 83 -19.36 -0.21 -1.09
C ASN A 83 -20.44 -1.31 -1.10
N TYR A 84 -20.51 -2.07 -0.01
CA TYR A 84 -21.63 -2.98 0.23
C TYR A 84 -22.19 -2.78 1.63
N VAL A 85 -23.48 -3.10 1.80
CA VAL A 85 -24.33 -2.66 2.92
C VAL A 85 -23.70 -2.87 4.31
N ASN A 86 -23.05 -4.01 4.54
CA ASN A 86 -22.54 -4.37 5.87
C ASN A 86 -21.01 -4.25 6.00
N PHE A 87 -20.33 -3.60 5.05
CA PHE A 87 -18.86 -3.61 5.01
C PHE A 87 -18.21 -3.17 6.33
N TYR A 88 -18.63 -2.04 6.89
CA TYR A 88 -18.03 -1.53 8.12
C TYR A 88 -18.29 -2.45 9.31
N GLU A 89 -19.50 -3.04 9.41
CA GLU A 89 -19.82 -4.01 10.46
C GLU A 89 -18.95 -5.26 10.33
N ASP A 90 -18.83 -5.81 9.12
CA ASP A 90 -17.99 -6.98 8.85
C ASP A 90 -16.51 -6.70 9.17
N TYR A 91 -16.00 -5.53 8.76
CA TYR A 91 -14.61 -5.15 9.02
C TYR A 91 -14.33 -4.99 10.51
N TYR A 92 -15.18 -4.28 11.27
CA TYR A 92 -14.97 -4.08 12.71
C TYR A 92 -15.24 -5.35 13.55
N ASN A 93 -15.86 -6.37 12.95
CA ASN A 93 -16.00 -7.71 13.54
C ASN A 93 -14.92 -8.69 13.07
N ASP A 94 -13.85 -8.19 12.42
CA ASP A 94 -12.72 -8.97 11.92
C ASP A 94 -13.13 -10.12 10.97
N ILE A 95 -14.20 -9.93 10.18
CA ILE A 95 -14.61 -10.90 9.17
C ILE A 95 -13.50 -10.96 8.10
N PRO A 96 -12.85 -12.13 7.86
CA PRO A 96 -11.64 -12.22 7.04
C PRO A 96 -11.80 -11.63 5.63
N ASP A 97 -12.96 -11.86 4.99
CA ASP A 97 -13.25 -11.36 3.65
C ASP A 97 -13.28 -9.83 3.58
N ALA A 98 -13.79 -9.15 4.63
CA ALA A 98 -13.84 -7.69 4.69
C ALA A 98 -12.44 -7.09 4.89
N VAL A 99 -11.63 -7.70 5.75
CA VAL A 99 -10.22 -7.31 5.96
C VAL A 99 -9.41 -7.46 4.67
N VAL A 100 -9.51 -8.61 4.01
CA VAL A 100 -8.82 -8.87 2.72
C VAL A 100 -9.29 -7.90 1.64
N ARG A 101 -10.60 -7.60 1.58
CA ARG A 101 -11.17 -6.66 0.61
C ARG A 101 -10.67 -5.23 0.83
N LEU A 102 -10.55 -4.78 2.08
CA LEU A 102 -9.97 -3.48 2.40
C LEU A 102 -8.51 -3.40 1.95
N LYS A 103 -7.69 -4.42 2.27
CA LYS A 103 -6.27 -4.50 1.84
C LYS A 103 -6.15 -4.42 0.32
N LYS A 104 -6.93 -5.24 -0.41
CA LYS A 104 -6.98 -5.21 -1.89
C LYS A 104 -7.43 -3.87 -2.45
N THR A 105 -8.34 -3.19 -1.77
CA THR A 105 -8.78 -1.84 -2.16
C THR A 105 -7.64 -0.85 -2.05
N ALA A 106 -6.84 -0.91 -0.98
CA ALA A 106 -5.67 -0.06 -0.81
C ALA A 106 -4.66 -0.25 -1.97
N VAL A 107 -4.34 -1.51 -2.28
CA VAL A 107 -3.46 -1.88 -3.40
C VAL A 107 -3.99 -1.30 -4.71
N ARG A 108 -5.29 -1.47 -5.00
CA ARG A 108 -5.90 -0.95 -6.23
C ARG A 108 -5.87 0.57 -6.32
N ILE A 109 -6.10 1.29 -5.22
CA ILE A 109 -5.98 2.75 -5.20
C ILE A 109 -4.55 3.17 -5.52
N TYR A 110 -3.54 2.53 -4.92
CA TYR A 110 -2.14 2.78 -5.26
C TYR A 110 -1.82 2.45 -6.73
N GLN A 111 -2.37 1.35 -7.25
CA GLN A 111 -2.20 0.95 -8.64
C GLN A 111 -2.87 1.90 -9.63
N SER A 112 -4.04 2.46 -9.33
CA SER A 112 -4.70 3.39 -10.24
C SER A 112 -4.08 4.78 -10.19
N ASP A 113 -3.77 5.27 -8.99
CA ASP A 113 -3.53 6.70 -8.78
C ASP A 113 -2.04 7.06 -8.76
N CYS A 114 -1.16 6.20 -8.24
CA CYS A 114 0.26 6.53 -8.13
C CYS A 114 1.05 6.16 -9.38
N SER A 115 1.99 7.02 -9.76
CA SER A 115 3.07 6.65 -10.65
C SER A 115 4.03 5.65 -9.99
N LYS A 116 4.80 4.94 -10.83
CA LYS A 116 5.87 4.04 -10.38
C LYS A 116 6.86 4.74 -9.43
N ASP A 117 7.29 5.96 -9.76
CA ASP A 117 8.28 6.70 -8.98
C ASP A 117 7.75 7.10 -7.60
N GLU A 118 6.43 7.36 -7.48
CA GLU A 118 5.78 7.60 -6.20
C GLU A 118 5.72 6.34 -5.34
N LEU A 119 5.33 5.20 -5.94
CA LEU A 119 5.28 3.93 -5.23
C LEU A 119 6.67 3.52 -4.71
N VAL A 120 7.72 3.68 -5.52
CA VAL A 120 9.12 3.45 -5.08
C VAL A 120 9.47 4.37 -3.91
N LYS A 121 9.10 5.66 -3.96
CA LYS A 121 9.32 6.59 -2.83
C LYS A 121 8.58 6.16 -1.56
N PHE A 122 7.35 5.67 -1.68
CA PHE A 122 6.55 5.22 -0.52
C PHE A 122 7.16 3.97 0.12
N ILE A 123 7.53 2.97 -0.67
CA ILE A 123 8.21 1.75 -0.21
C ILE A 123 9.53 2.11 0.49
N CYS A 124 10.27 3.05 -0.10
CA CYS A 124 11.56 3.52 0.39
C CYS A 124 11.48 4.52 1.56
N ASN A 125 10.29 4.75 2.13
CA ASN A 125 10.09 5.65 3.26
C ASN A 125 9.96 4.87 4.58
N GLU A 126 10.72 5.28 5.60
CA GLU A 126 10.73 4.64 6.92
C GLU A 126 9.48 4.91 7.75
N THR A 127 8.64 5.88 7.36
CA THR A 127 7.38 6.16 8.05
C THR A 127 6.28 5.16 7.71
N TYR A 128 6.47 4.35 6.67
CA TYR A 128 5.53 3.30 6.27
C TYR A 128 5.79 2.04 7.08
N SER A 129 4.72 1.46 7.64
CA SER A 129 4.77 0.19 8.34
C SER A 129 5.06 -0.97 7.38
N THR A 130 5.34 -2.14 7.94
CA THR A 130 5.50 -3.39 7.20
C THR A 130 4.30 -3.67 6.30
N ASP A 131 3.09 -3.74 6.87
CA ASP A 131 1.84 -3.97 6.13
C ASP A 131 1.67 -3.00 4.96
N GLU A 132 1.94 -1.71 5.20
CA GLU A 132 1.81 -0.71 4.15
C GLU A 132 2.87 -0.88 3.06
N LYS A 133 4.11 -1.20 3.42
CA LYS A 133 5.16 -1.52 2.46
C LYS A 133 4.79 -2.74 1.63
N CYS A 134 4.17 -3.77 2.22
CA CYS A 134 3.65 -4.93 1.49
C CYS A 134 2.56 -4.51 0.50
N PHE A 135 1.60 -3.66 0.88
CA PHE A 135 0.57 -3.15 -0.04
C PHE A 135 1.18 -2.37 -1.22
N VAL A 136 2.18 -1.53 -0.94
CA VAL A 136 2.82 -0.74 -1.98
C VAL A 136 3.72 -1.61 -2.86
N LEU A 137 4.40 -2.63 -2.31
CA LEU A 137 5.15 -3.64 -3.08
C LEU A 137 4.23 -4.42 -4.05
N GLU A 138 3.06 -4.85 -3.57
CA GLU A 138 2.06 -5.48 -4.44
C GLU A 138 1.64 -4.52 -5.57
N ALA A 139 1.34 -3.26 -5.22
CA ALA A 139 0.91 -2.25 -6.18
C ALA A 139 1.99 -1.89 -7.22
N VAL A 140 3.26 -1.81 -6.79
CA VAL A 140 4.38 -1.42 -7.67
C VAL A 140 4.73 -2.54 -8.65
N SER A 141 4.44 -3.81 -8.29
CA SER A 141 4.81 -5.00 -9.04
C SER A 141 4.29 -5.02 -10.49
N GLU A 142 3.18 -4.33 -10.76
CA GLU A 142 2.60 -4.23 -12.10
C GLU A 142 3.23 -3.11 -12.95
N LYS A 143 4.07 -2.26 -12.35
CA LYS A 143 4.59 -1.02 -12.96
C LYS A 143 6.11 -0.95 -13.08
N ILE A 144 6.83 -1.68 -12.23
CA ILE A 144 8.29 -1.58 -12.17
C ILE A 144 8.98 -2.33 -13.31
N VAL A 145 10.10 -1.76 -13.74
CA VAL A 145 11.03 -2.34 -14.70
C VAL A 145 12.31 -2.76 -14.00
N GLU A 146 13.18 -3.46 -14.73
CA GLU A 146 14.43 -4.02 -14.19
C GLU A 146 15.34 -2.98 -13.50
N SER A 147 15.37 -1.74 -13.99
CA SER A 147 16.18 -0.69 -13.35
C SER A 147 15.72 -0.34 -11.94
N ASP A 148 14.43 -0.47 -11.64
CA ASP A 148 13.85 -0.16 -10.34
C ASP A 148 14.19 -1.24 -9.30
N ILE A 149 14.36 -2.49 -9.75
CA ILE A 149 14.78 -3.61 -8.90
C ILE A 149 16.11 -3.32 -8.23
N THR A 150 17.04 -2.70 -8.96
CA THR A 150 18.35 -2.32 -8.40
C THR A 150 18.19 -1.31 -7.25
N THR A 151 17.27 -0.34 -7.39
CA THR A 151 16.96 0.62 -6.32
C THR A 151 16.33 -0.07 -5.12
N LEU A 152 15.38 -0.99 -5.34
CA LEU A 152 14.71 -1.70 -4.26
C LEU A 152 15.66 -2.62 -3.50
N ILE A 153 16.55 -3.34 -4.18
CA ILE A 153 17.60 -4.19 -3.55
C ILE A 153 18.51 -3.35 -2.65
N LEU A 154 18.91 -2.14 -3.09
CA LEU A 154 19.76 -1.27 -2.28
C LEU A 154 19.05 -0.75 -1.03
N TYR A 155 17.74 -0.51 -1.10
CA TYR A 155 16.95 -0.06 0.04
C TYR A 155 16.62 -1.19 1.02
N PHE A 156 16.23 -2.35 0.50
CA PHE A 156 15.97 -3.55 1.28
C PHE A 156 17.24 -4.39 1.42
N SER A 157 18.21 -3.84 2.15
CA SER A 157 19.39 -4.61 2.53
C SER A 157 19.00 -5.86 3.32
N GLU A 158 19.82 -6.90 3.23
CA GLU A 158 19.66 -8.15 3.99
C GLU A 158 19.44 -7.89 5.49
N GLU A 159 20.21 -6.97 6.08
CA GLU A 159 20.05 -6.55 7.48
C GLU A 159 18.63 -6.08 7.79
N LYS A 160 18.01 -5.34 6.87
CA LYS A 160 16.66 -4.80 7.05
C LYS A 160 15.60 -5.89 6.93
N LEU A 161 15.75 -6.81 5.99
CA LEU A 161 14.81 -7.90 5.77
C LEU A 161 14.90 -8.98 6.84
N SER A 162 16.08 -9.24 7.40
CA SER A 162 16.28 -10.25 8.45
C SER A 162 15.48 -9.98 9.73
N GLN A 163 15.01 -8.74 9.92
CA GLN A 163 14.20 -8.33 11.08
C GLN A 163 12.70 -8.42 10.82
N ASP A 164 12.28 -8.66 9.57
CA ASP A 164 10.89 -8.60 9.12
C ASP A 164 10.63 -9.65 8.04
N ILE A 165 10.20 -10.83 8.48
CA ILE A 165 10.01 -12.00 7.62
C ILE A 165 8.90 -11.76 6.59
N GLU A 166 7.81 -11.10 6.97
CA GLU A 166 6.67 -10.84 6.08
C GLU A 166 7.11 -9.92 4.93
N LEU A 167 7.84 -8.85 5.25
CA LEU A 167 8.39 -7.97 4.24
C LEU A 167 9.42 -8.66 3.34
N ALA A 168 10.24 -9.55 3.93
CA ALA A 168 11.22 -10.34 3.19
C ALA A 168 10.54 -11.27 2.19
N GLU A 169 9.50 -12.00 2.61
CA GLU A 169 8.72 -12.89 1.73
C GLU A 169 8.11 -12.13 0.55
N GLU A 170 7.42 -11.02 0.80
CA GLU A 170 6.80 -10.21 -0.26
C GLU A 170 7.84 -9.61 -1.22
N PHE A 171 8.95 -9.11 -0.68
CA PHE A 171 10.02 -8.54 -1.50
C PHE A 171 10.73 -9.61 -2.34
N LEU A 172 11.07 -10.77 -1.77
CA LEU A 172 11.70 -11.86 -2.50
C LEU A 172 10.75 -12.45 -3.54
N CYS A 173 9.46 -12.55 -3.24
CA CYS A 173 8.44 -12.92 -4.21
C CYS A 173 8.40 -11.93 -5.40
N LEU A 174 8.46 -10.63 -5.14
CA LEU A 174 8.58 -9.61 -6.18
C LEU A 174 9.84 -9.80 -7.03
N LEU A 175 11.00 -9.95 -6.39
CA LEU A 175 12.29 -10.13 -7.07
C LEU A 175 12.29 -11.37 -7.98
N SER A 176 11.64 -12.46 -7.55
CA SER A 176 11.61 -13.73 -8.29
C SER A 176 11.04 -13.63 -9.71
N LYS A 177 10.24 -12.58 -9.97
CA LYS A 177 9.65 -12.28 -11.29
C LYS A 177 10.68 -11.76 -12.30
N TYR A 178 11.89 -11.39 -11.87
CA TYR A 178 12.89 -10.72 -12.70
C TYR A 178 14.15 -11.58 -12.84
N LYS A 179 14.30 -12.24 -14.01
CA LYS A 179 15.49 -13.05 -14.33
C LYS A 179 16.65 -12.16 -14.80
N ASN A 180 17.36 -11.54 -13.86
CA ASN A 180 18.56 -10.75 -14.16
C ASN A 180 19.71 -11.04 -13.19
N GLU A 181 20.91 -10.60 -13.53
CA GLU A 181 22.14 -10.86 -12.77
C GLU A 181 22.08 -10.26 -11.36
N ASN A 182 21.49 -9.07 -11.18
CA ASN A 182 21.40 -8.43 -9.86
C ASN A 182 20.53 -9.22 -8.90
N VAL A 183 19.37 -9.71 -9.37
CA VAL A 183 18.49 -10.59 -8.58
C VAL A 183 19.14 -11.93 -8.32
N TYR A 184 19.79 -12.51 -9.35
CA TYR A 184 20.52 -13.77 -9.21
C TYR A 184 21.59 -13.69 -8.12
N GLN A 185 22.42 -12.64 -8.15
CA GLN A 185 23.46 -12.43 -7.14
C GLN A 185 22.84 -12.16 -5.76
N TYR A 186 21.78 -11.35 -5.69
CA TYR A 186 21.09 -11.08 -4.43
C TYR A 186 20.52 -12.36 -3.78
N PHE A 187 19.89 -13.24 -4.58
CA PHE A 187 19.38 -14.51 -4.08
C PHE A 187 20.50 -15.46 -3.66
N LEU A 188 21.64 -15.49 -4.38
CA LEU A 188 22.80 -16.26 -3.96
C LEU A 188 23.33 -15.79 -2.60
N ASP A 189 23.49 -14.47 -2.44
CA ASP A 189 24.00 -13.86 -1.22
C ASP A 189 23.05 -14.16 -0.05
N TYR A 190 21.76 -13.88 -0.23
CA TYR A 190 20.73 -14.13 0.80
C TYR A 190 20.67 -15.61 1.21
N PHE A 191 20.62 -16.53 0.24
CA PHE A 191 20.51 -17.97 0.51
C PHE A 191 21.78 -18.53 1.17
N SER A 192 22.95 -17.95 0.89
CA SER A 192 24.21 -18.39 1.53
C SER A 192 24.24 -18.16 3.05
N VAL A 193 23.41 -17.22 3.54
CA VAL A 193 23.31 -16.87 4.96
C VAL A 193 22.08 -17.50 5.60
N HIS A 194 20.93 -17.48 4.93
CA HIS A 194 19.61 -17.74 5.53
C HIS A 194 18.96 -19.07 5.17
N VAL A 195 19.65 -19.94 4.41
CA VAL A 195 19.08 -21.23 3.99
C VAL A 195 18.62 -22.08 5.19
N GLY A 196 17.39 -22.59 5.12
CA GLY A 196 16.79 -23.44 6.15
C GLY A 196 16.20 -22.68 7.34
N GLU A 197 16.26 -21.35 7.34
CA GLU A 197 15.62 -20.52 8.38
C GLU A 197 14.12 -20.33 8.13
N ASN A 198 13.70 -20.24 6.86
CA ASN A 198 12.30 -20.13 6.45
C ASN A 198 12.03 -20.94 5.16
N THR A 199 11.18 -21.97 5.29
CA THR A 199 10.83 -22.88 4.19
C THR A 199 10.14 -22.18 3.00
N GLU A 200 9.32 -21.17 3.26
CA GLU A 200 8.58 -20.45 2.21
C GLU A 200 9.54 -19.58 1.39
N ILE A 201 10.42 -18.84 2.06
CA ILE A 201 11.51 -18.09 1.40
C ILE A 201 12.43 -19.03 0.62
N ASP A 202 12.84 -20.15 1.22
CA ASP A 202 13.69 -21.14 0.56
C ASP A 202 13.04 -21.66 -0.73
N GLN A 203 11.72 -21.86 -0.70
CA GLN A 203 10.96 -22.31 -1.88
C GLN A 203 10.89 -21.23 -2.97
N ILE A 204 10.69 -19.96 -2.61
CA ILE A 204 10.73 -18.83 -3.57
C ILE A 204 12.08 -18.80 -4.30
N ILE A 205 13.18 -18.85 -3.54
CA ILE A 205 14.53 -18.76 -4.10
C ILE A 205 14.90 -20.01 -4.91
N SER A 206 14.56 -21.20 -4.41
CA SER A 206 14.82 -22.47 -5.13
C SER A 206 14.09 -22.50 -6.47
N THR A 207 12.79 -22.15 -6.48
CA THR A 207 11.99 -22.07 -7.70
C THR A 207 12.59 -21.08 -8.69
N TYR A 208 13.07 -19.93 -8.20
CA TYR A 208 13.72 -18.95 -9.04
C TYR A 208 14.96 -19.52 -9.77
N PHE A 209 15.83 -20.24 -9.07
CA PHE A 209 17.03 -20.83 -9.65
C PHE A 209 16.73 -21.96 -10.63
N ASP A 210 15.75 -22.81 -10.31
CA ASP A 210 15.30 -23.88 -11.21
C ASP A 210 14.77 -23.33 -12.55
N GLU A 211 14.13 -22.17 -12.50
CA GLU A 211 13.53 -21.51 -13.66
C GLU A 211 14.44 -20.46 -14.32
N TYR A 212 15.65 -20.19 -13.79
CA TYR A 212 16.45 -19.06 -14.25
C TYR A 212 16.90 -19.17 -15.72
N TYR A 213 17.12 -20.39 -16.20
CA TYR A 213 17.60 -20.68 -17.56
C TYR A 213 16.52 -21.27 -18.49
N LEU A 214 15.26 -21.37 -18.03
CA LEU A 214 14.13 -21.87 -18.81
C LEU A 214 13.46 -20.74 -19.59
#